data_AF-A0A7K4FJZ1-F1
#
_entry.id   AF-A0A7K4FJZ1-F1
#
_cell.length_a   1.000
_cell.length_b   1.000
_cell.length_c   1.000
_cell.angle_alpha   90.00
_cell.angle_beta   90.00
_cell.angle_gamma   90.00
#
_symmetry.space_group_name_H-M   'P 1'
#
loop_
_entity.id
_entity.type
_entity.pdbx_description
1 polymer ?
#
loop_
_entity_poly.entity_id
_entity_poly.type
_entity_poly.pdbx_seq_one_letter_code
_entity_poly.pdbx_strand_id
1 'polypeptide(L)'
;LLDWSEAKGIELVIAVEGQPIDKDDKGDARVVAMANRAAAPLLAKYHFTTASGVVTGFAGGLLLNALGRPLPVLCVIAQAHKDYPDARAAAKVIEAINPLVPLMVLNTRPLRQKAKEIEAEVRHHLDEQQTASLPPRTGETAGPGEMYR
;
A
#
# COMPACT_ATOMS: atom_id res chain seq x y z
N LEU A 1 -4.89 -19.68 14.47
CA LEU A 1 -4.80 -18.24 14.84
C LEU A 1 -6.07 -17.79 15.53
N LEU A 2 -7.23 -17.81 14.87
CA LEU A 2 -8.48 -17.31 15.46
C LEU A 2 -8.87 -18.05 16.75
N ASP A 3 -8.75 -19.39 16.80
CA ASP A 3 -9.01 -20.15 18.04
C ASP A 3 -8.08 -19.71 19.18
N TRP A 4 -6.81 -19.44 18.87
CA TRP A 4 -5.84 -18.95 19.84
C TRP A 4 -6.17 -17.52 20.28
N SER A 5 -6.57 -16.65 19.35
CA SER A 5 -7.00 -15.28 19.64
C SER A 5 -8.20 -15.27 20.58
N GLU A 6 -9.21 -16.12 20.32
CA GLU A 6 -10.38 -16.29 21.19
C GLU A 6 -9.97 -16.83 22.56
N ALA A 7 -9.12 -17.87 22.61
CA ALA A 7 -8.62 -18.44 23.86
C ALA A 7 -7.78 -17.46 24.70
N LYS A 8 -7.21 -16.42 24.08
CA LYS A 8 -6.45 -15.36 24.75
C LYS A 8 -7.27 -14.10 25.04
N GLY A 9 -8.56 -14.09 24.70
CA GLY A 9 -9.42 -12.93 24.92
C GLY A 9 -9.06 -11.73 24.03
N ILE A 10 -8.50 -11.98 22.84
CA ILE A 10 -8.30 -10.91 21.85
C ILE A 10 -9.67 -10.46 21.36
N GLU A 11 -9.90 -9.15 21.37
CA GLU A 11 -11.22 -8.56 21.05
C GLU A 11 -11.36 -8.11 19.60
N LEU A 12 -10.25 -8.00 18.86
CA LEU A 12 -10.23 -7.58 17.47
C LEU A 12 -8.99 -8.12 16.76
N VAL A 13 -9.18 -8.71 15.58
CA VAL A 13 -8.09 -9.05 14.66
C VAL A 13 -8.18 -8.15 13.44
N ILE A 14 -7.09 -7.44 13.14
CA ILE A 14 -6.96 -6.59 11.95
C ILE A 14 -5.91 -7.20 11.02
N ALA A 15 -6.32 -7.61 9.83
CA ALA A 15 -5.42 -7.93 8.73
C ALA A 15 -5.16 -6.67 7.91
N VAL A 16 -3.91 -6.40 7.59
CA VAL A 16 -3.49 -5.26 6.77
C VAL A 16 -2.95 -5.80 5.46
N GLU A 17 -3.47 -5.31 4.35
CA GLU A 17 -3.14 -5.77 3.00
C GLU A 17 -2.84 -4.59 2.06
N GLY A 18 -2.13 -4.87 0.99
CA GLY A 18 -1.88 -3.93 -0.11
C GLY A 18 -2.60 -4.38 -1.38
N GLN A 19 -3.19 -3.42 -2.10
CA GLN A 19 -3.75 -3.66 -3.43
C GLN A 19 -2.94 -2.85 -4.46
N PRO A 20 -2.37 -3.48 -5.49
CA PRO A 20 -1.66 -2.75 -6.53
C PRO A 20 -2.61 -1.79 -7.27
N ILE A 21 -2.19 -0.55 -7.45
CA ILE A 21 -2.87 0.40 -8.35
C ILE A 21 -2.36 0.27 -9.78
N ASP A 22 -3.26 0.50 -10.73
CA ASP A 22 -2.89 0.67 -12.13
C ASP A 22 -2.20 2.03 -12.35
N LYS A 23 -1.32 2.09 -13.35
CA LYS A 23 -0.37 3.21 -13.55
C LYS A 23 -1.03 4.57 -13.80
N ASP A 24 -2.30 4.59 -14.19
CA ASP A 24 -3.04 5.82 -14.49
C ASP A 24 -3.77 6.41 -13.28
N ASP A 25 -3.80 5.69 -12.15
CA ASP A 25 -4.39 6.19 -10.92
C ASP A 25 -3.38 7.07 -10.17
N LYS A 26 -3.42 8.37 -10.46
CA LYS A 26 -2.61 9.41 -9.78
C LYS A 26 -3.25 9.88 -8.47
N GLY A 27 -4.28 9.19 -7.97
CA GLY A 27 -4.95 9.51 -6.73
C GLY A 27 -4.05 9.35 -5.50
N ASP A 28 -4.44 10.01 -4.41
CA ASP A 28 -3.87 9.75 -3.09
C ASP A 28 -4.27 8.31 -2.66
N ALA A 29 -3.36 7.55 -2.05
CA ALA A 29 -3.60 6.13 -1.74
C ALA A 29 -4.92 5.92 -0.98
N ARG A 30 -5.87 5.21 -1.60
CA ARG A 30 -7.19 4.91 -1.04
C ARG A 30 -7.10 3.74 -0.08
N VAL A 31 -7.78 3.85 1.06
CA VAL A 31 -7.95 2.75 2.02
C VAL A 31 -9.38 2.27 1.96
N VAL A 32 -9.55 0.96 1.81
CA VAL A 32 -10.85 0.27 1.87
C VAL A 32 -10.80 -0.84 2.91
N ALA A 33 -11.95 -1.34 3.33
CA ALA A 33 -12.01 -2.42 4.30
C ALA A 33 -13.10 -3.47 4.00
N MET A 34 -12.83 -4.69 4.44
CA MET A 34 -13.76 -5.81 4.44
C MET A 34 -13.81 -6.41 5.85
N ALA A 35 -14.97 -6.87 6.30
CA ALA A 35 -15.14 -7.33 7.67
C ALA A 35 -16.04 -8.57 7.75
N ASN A 36 -15.85 -9.40 8.76
CA ASN A 36 -16.88 -10.37 9.13
C ASN A 36 -18.07 -9.66 9.79
N ARG A 37 -19.17 -10.40 10.00
CA ARG A 37 -20.40 -9.84 10.59
C ARG A 37 -20.17 -9.19 11.96
N ALA A 38 -19.30 -9.76 12.80
CA ALA A 38 -18.99 -9.23 14.12
C ALA A 38 -18.26 -7.87 14.07
N ALA A 39 -17.43 -7.63 13.04
CA ALA A 39 -16.73 -6.37 12.83
C ALA A 39 -17.50 -5.35 11.96
N ALA A 40 -18.66 -5.71 11.39
CA ALA A 40 -19.45 -4.80 10.55
C ALA A 40 -19.82 -3.45 11.22
N PRO A 41 -20.17 -3.39 12.53
CA PRO A 41 -20.42 -2.11 13.21
C PRO A 41 -19.20 -1.17 13.24
N LEU A 42 -17.97 -1.72 13.22
CA LEU A 42 -16.74 -0.93 13.20
C LEU A 42 -16.58 -0.17 11.88
N LEU A 43 -17.00 -0.78 10.76
CA LEU A 43 -16.94 -0.12 9.45
C LEU A 43 -17.74 1.19 9.45
N ALA A 44 -18.96 1.14 9.98
CA ALA A 44 -19.82 2.32 10.09
C ALA A 44 -19.28 3.33 11.12
N LYS A 45 -18.92 2.86 12.32
CA LYS A 45 -18.44 3.72 13.42
C LYS A 45 -17.22 4.54 13.04
N TYR A 46 -16.29 3.95 12.28
CA TYR A 46 -15.02 4.58 11.90
C TYR A 46 -14.99 5.01 10.42
N HIS A 47 -16.15 5.02 9.75
CA HIS A 47 -16.31 5.53 8.39
C HIS A 47 -15.39 4.87 7.36
N PHE A 48 -15.13 3.57 7.50
CA PHE A 48 -14.37 2.83 6.51
C PHE A 48 -15.16 2.74 5.21
N THR A 49 -14.48 3.01 4.10
CA THR A 49 -15.02 2.70 2.77
C THR A 49 -15.01 1.19 2.57
N THR A 50 -16.16 0.58 2.33
CA THR A 50 -16.26 -0.86 2.12
C THR A 50 -15.64 -1.26 0.78
N ALA A 51 -14.81 -2.31 0.78
CA ALA A 51 -14.30 -2.90 -0.44
C ALA A 51 -15.39 -3.74 -1.13
N SER A 52 -15.44 -3.66 -2.46
CA SER A 52 -16.21 -4.58 -3.31
C SER A 52 -15.23 -5.47 -4.06
N GLY A 53 -15.45 -6.78 -4.04
CA GLY A 53 -14.58 -7.76 -4.69
C GLY A 53 -14.25 -8.95 -3.80
N VAL A 54 -13.17 -9.67 -4.16
CA VAL A 54 -12.71 -10.88 -3.47
C VAL A 54 -11.37 -10.60 -2.81
N VAL A 55 -11.23 -10.94 -1.53
CA VAL A 55 -9.94 -10.98 -0.82
C VAL A 55 -9.46 -12.41 -0.80
N THR A 56 -8.22 -12.62 -1.22
CA THR A 56 -7.56 -13.93 -1.26
C THR A 56 -6.43 -13.99 -0.23
N GLY A 57 -5.64 -15.07 -0.24
CA GLY A 57 -4.48 -15.21 0.63
C GLY A 57 -4.83 -15.31 2.11
N PHE A 58 -3.93 -14.76 2.95
CA PHE A 58 -4.05 -14.86 4.39
C PHE A 58 -5.29 -14.13 4.94
N ALA A 59 -5.52 -12.88 4.52
CA ALA A 59 -6.72 -12.14 4.91
C ALA A 59 -8.02 -12.83 4.46
N GLY A 60 -8.05 -13.41 3.24
CA GLY A 60 -9.19 -14.18 2.76
C GLY A 60 -9.46 -15.40 3.64
N GLY A 61 -8.41 -16.14 3.99
CA GLY A 61 -8.47 -17.25 4.93
C GLY A 61 -8.97 -16.83 6.32
N LEU A 62 -8.50 -15.70 6.85
CA LEU A 62 -8.98 -15.17 8.14
C LEU A 62 -10.47 -14.83 8.11
N LEU A 63 -10.92 -14.09 7.09
CA LEU A 63 -12.33 -13.72 6.96
C LEU A 63 -13.23 -14.95 6.79
N LEU A 64 -12.79 -15.93 5.99
CA LEU A 64 -13.51 -17.18 5.79
C LEU A 64 -13.64 -17.98 7.09
N ASN A 65 -12.54 -18.14 7.84
CA ASN A 65 -12.55 -18.87 9.11
C ASN A 65 -13.27 -18.11 10.23
N ALA A 66 -13.45 -16.79 10.09
CA ALA A 66 -14.21 -15.95 11.01
C ALA A 66 -15.71 -15.94 10.73
N LEU A 67 -16.18 -16.63 9.68
CA LEU A 67 -17.62 -16.77 9.42
C LEU A 67 -18.31 -17.46 10.59
N GLY A 68 -19.39 -16.85 11.07
CA GLY A 68 -20.16 -17.36 12.21
C GLY A 68 -19.48 -17.18 13.57
N ARG A 69 -18.24 -16.70 13.64
CA ARG A 69 -17.55 -16.44 14.90
C ARG A 69 -17.96 -15.11 15.53
N PRO A 70 -17.96 -15.02 16.88
CA PRO A 70 -18.20 -13.77 17.58
C PRO A 70 -16.99 -12.84 17.54
N LEU A 71 -15.77 -13.36 17.31
CA LEU A 71 -14.55 -12.56 17.20
C LEU A 71 -14.63 -11.59 16.00
N PRO A 72 -14.54 -10.27 16.23
CA PRO A 72 -14.44 -9.28 15.17
C PRO A 72 -13.14 -9.45 14.36
N VAL A 73 -13.28 -9.60 13.04
CA VAL A 73 -12.16 -9.65 12.10
C VAL A 73 -12.35 -8.61 11.01
N LEU A 74 -11.38 -7.71 10.89
CA LEU A 74 -11.34 -6.62 9.93
C LEU A 74 -10.14 -6.80 9.00
N CYS A 75 -10.33 -6.65 7.70
CA CYS A 75 -9.27 -6.55 6.71
C CYS A 75 -9.24 -5.11 6.17
N VAL A 76 -8.12 -4.42 6.30
CA VAL A 76 -7.90 -3.06 5.82
C VAL A 76 -6.89 -3.11 4.70
N ILE A 77 -7.27 -2.57 3.55
CA ILE A 77 -6.52 -2.70 2.30
C ILE A 77 -6.18 -1.29 1.81
N ALA A 78 -4.89 -0.99 1.68
CA ALA A 78 -4.45 0.23 1.01
C ALA A 78 -4.06 -0.05 -0.43
N GLN A 79 -4.52 0.82 -1.31
CA GLN A 79 -3.99 0.96 -2.64
C GLN A 79 -2.52 1.41 -2.58
N ALA A 80 -1.64 0.72 -3.30
CA ALA A 80 -0.19 0.89 -3.23
C ALA A 80 0.48 0.70 -4.60
N HIS A 81 1.64 1.32 -4.78
CA HIS A 81 2.46 1.08 -5.96
C HIS A 81 2.89 -0.40 -6.08
N LYS A 82 2.78 -0.94 -7.29
CA LYS A 82 3.14 -2.34 -7.60
C LYS A 82 4.62 -2.55 -7.89
N ASP A 83 5.29 -1.49 -8.38
CA ASP A 83 6.64 -1.58 -8.94
C ASP A 83 7.73 -1.28 -7.88
N TYR A 84 7.36 -0.72 -6.73
CA TYR A 84 8.28 -0.39 -5.64
C TYR A 84 7.56 -0.34 -4.27
N PRO A 85 8.29 -0.45 -3.14
CA PRO A 85 7.68 -0.39 -1.81
C PRO A 85 7.03 0.96 -1.52
N ASP A 86 5.77 0.96 -1.09
CA ASP A 86 4.99 2.17 -0.86
C ASP A 86 4.77 2.46 0.64
N ALA A 87 5.69 3.23 1.22
CA ALA A 87 5.57 3.66 2.62
C ALA A 87 4.44 4.68 2.85
N ARG A 88 3.95 5.38 1.82
CA ARG A 88 2.78 6.27 1.96
C ARG A 88 1.50 5.46 2.14
N ALA A 89 1.32 4.41 1.33
CA ALA A 89 0.20 3.49 1.48
C ALA A 89 0.18 2.87 2.88
N ALA A 90 1.34 2.43 3.38
CA ALA A 90 1.47 1.95 4.76
C ALA A 90 1.05 3.01 5.80
N ALA A 91 1.51 4.26 5.65
CA ALA A 91 1.10 5.36 6.55
C ALA A 91 -0.42 5.58 6.55
N LYS A 92 -1.08 5.47 5.39
CA LYS A 92 -2.54 5.63 5.27
C LYS A 92 -3.30 4.48 5.96
N VAL A 93 -2.84 3.23 5.88
CA VAL A 93 -3.43 2.13 6.66
C VAL A 93 -3.31 2.43 8.15
N ILE A 94 -2.12 2.83 8.61
CA ILE A 94 -1.89 3.15 10.02
C ILE A 94 -2.85 4.26 10.49
N GLU A 95 -3.02 5.32 9.69
CA GLU A 95 -4.01 6.37 9.97
C GLU A 95 -5.43 5.86 10.07
N ALA A 96 -5.82 4.94 9.20
CA ALA A 96 -7.17 4.36 9.20
C ALA A 96 -7.41 3.47 10.44
N ILE A 97 -6.40 2.72 10.90
CA ILE A 97 -6.54 1.85 12.07
C ILE A 97 -6.28 2.56 13.40
N ASN A 98 -5.63 3.72 13.41
CA ASN A 98 -5.28 4.44 14.64
C ASN A 98 -6.48 4.63 15.60
N PRO A 99 -7.69 4.99 15.12
CA PRO A 99 -8.87 5.09 15.98
C PRO A 99 -9.37 3.76 16.58
N LEU A 100 -8.94 2.62 16.02
CA LEU A 100 -9.26 1.27 16.51
C LEU A 100 -8.34 0.82 17.64
N VAL A 101 -7.21 1.52 17.88
CA VAL A 101 -6.20 1.15 18.87
C VAL A 101 -6.07 2.27 19.92
N PRO A 102 -7.09 2.48 20.78
CA PRO A 102 -7.20 3.69 21.61
C PRO A 102 -6.10 3.84 22.67
N LEU A 103 -5.36 2.77 22.97
CA LEU A 103 -4.31 2.77 23.99
C LEU A 103 -2.97 3.33 23.49
N MET A 104 -2.82 3.59 22.19
CA MET A 104 -1.60 4.18 21.63
C MET A 104 -1.89 5.06 20.42
N VAL A 105 -1.04 6.07 20.22
CA VAL A 105 -1.05 6.87 18.99
C VAL A 105 0.04 6.35 18.07
N LEU A 106 -0.35 5.80 16.93
CA LEU A 106 0.57 5.34 15.89
C LEU A 106 1.03 6.54 15.05
N ASN A 107 2.24 7.04 15.33
CA ASN A 107 2.82 8.17 14.61
C ASN A 107 3.28 7.75 13.20
N THR A 108 2.64 8.30 12.16
CA THR A 108 2.94 7.99 10.75
C THR A 108 4.00 8.89 10.12
N ARG A 109 4.51 9.90 10.84
CA ARG A 109 5.57 10.80 10.32
C ARG A 109 6.82 10.05 9.83
N PRO A 110 7.35 9.03 10.55
CA PRO A 110 8.51 8.27 10.07
C PRO A 110 8.26 7.57 8.74
N LEU A 111 7.06 6.99 8.54
CA LEU A 111 6.68 6.34 7.28
C LEU A 111 6.59 7.35 6.13
N ARG A 112 6.04 8.55 6.38
CA ARG A 112 6.00 9.61 5.37
C ARG A 112 7.39 10.11 4.98
N GLN A 113 8.31 10.20 5.94
CA GLN A 113 9.70 10.54 5.63
C GLN A 113 10.35 9.43 4.80
N LYS A 114 10.13 8.17 5.18
CA LYS A 114 10.67 7.02 4.46
C LYS A 114 10.15 6.92 3.03
N ALA A 115 8.89 7.29 2.79
CA ALA A 115 8.34 7.36 1.45
C ALA A 115 9.13 8.30 0.53
N LYS A 116 9.45 9.50 1.01
CA LYS A 116 10.25 10.48 0.24
C LYS A 116 11.63 9.93 -0.11
N GLU A 117 12.26 9.19 0.80
CA GLU A 117 13.55 8.55 0.55
C GLU A 117 13.44 7.48 -0.54
N ILE A 118 12.46 6.58 -0.44
CA ILE A 118 12.25 5.51 -1.42
C ILE A 118 11.98 6.10 -2.81
N GLU A 119 11.14 7.12 -2.91
CA GLU A 119 10.83 7.76 -4.19
C GLU A 119 12.02 8.48 -4.81
N ALA A 120 12.89 9.06 -3.99
CA ALA A 120 14.12 9.68 -4.46
C ALA A 120 15.07 8.62 -5.04
N GLU A 121 15.20 7.48 -4.36
CA GLU A 121 16.00 6.34 -4.82
C GLU A 121 15.43 5.72 -6.11
N VAL A 122 14.11 5.52 -6.18
CA VAL A 122 13.43 5.02 -7.39
C VAL A 122 13.65 5.97 -8.56
N ARG A 123 13.52 7.29 -8.35
CA ARG A 123 13.76 8.28 -9.40
C ARG A 123 15.20 8.25 -9.89
N HIS A 124 16.16 8.18 -8.97
CA HIS A 124 17.59 8.11 -9.30
C HIS A 124 17.89 6.91 -10.21
N HIS A 125 17.43 5.71 -9.84
CA HIS A 125 17.67 4.51 -10.64
C HIS A 125 16.97 4.54 -12.00
N LEU A 126 15.78 5.13 -12.10
CA LEU A 126 15.08 5.30 -13.38
C LEU A 126 15.81 6.27 -14.32
N ASP A 127 16.30 7.39 -13.78
CA ASP A 127 17.06 8.38 -14.55
C ASP A 127 18.36 7.77 -15.08
N GLU A 128 19.10 7.02 -14.25
CA GLU A 128 20.32 6.31 -14.63
C GLU A 128 20.10 5.33 -15.79
N GLN A 129 19.03 4.51 -15.70
CA GLN A 129 18.65 3.58 -16.77
C GLN A 129 18.33 4.31 -18.07
N GLN A 130 17.66 5.46 -17.99
CA GLN A 130 17.32 6.26 -19.17
C GLN A 130 18.56 6.86 -19.82
N THR A 131 19.51 7.39 -19.04
CA THR A 131 20.80 7.87 -19.55
C THR A 131 21.67 6.76 -20.14
N ALA A 132 21.66 5.56 -19.56
CA ALA A 132 22.41 4.41 -20.08
C ALA A 132 21.82 3.84 -21.38
N SER A 133 20.52 4.07 -21.64
CA SER A 133 19.80 3.61 -22.83
C SER A 133 19.88 4.56 -24.03
N LEU A 134 20.39 5.78 -23.85
CA LEU A 134 20.61 6.72 -24.96
C LEU A 134 21.93 6.37 -25.66
N PRO A 135 21.97 6.19 -27.00
CA PRO A 135 23.23 6.00 -27.70
C PRO A 135 24.13 7.23 -27.43
N PRO A 136 25.46 7.06 -27.32
CA PRO A 136 26.36 8.17 -27.07
C PRO A 136 26.08 9.25 -28.10
N ARG A 137 25.84 10.49 -27.65
CA ARG A 137 25.75 11.64 -28.56
C ARG A 137 27.03 11.64 -29.36
N THR A 138 26.94 11.25 -30.63
CA THR A 138 28.02 11.39 -31.58
C THR A 138 28.37 12.86 -31.58
N GLY A 139 29.49 13.18 -30.92
CA GLY A 139 30.11 14.48 -31.01
C GLY A 139 30.25 14.83 -32.47
N GLU A 140 30.05 16.11 -32.77
CA GLU A 140 30.30 16.72 -34.08
C GLU A 140 31.61 16.20 -34.67
N THR A 141 31.53 15.24 -35.57
CA THR A 141 32.56 15.12 -36.60
C THR A 141 32.15 16.13 -37.65
N ALA A 142 32.80 17.30 -37.63
CA ALA A 142 32.85 18.16 -38.80
C ALA A 142 33.24 17.26 -39.99
N GLY A 143 32.30 17.03 -40.91
CA GLY A 143 32.52 16.20 -42.07
C GLY A 143 33.60 16.85 -42.96
N PRO A 144 34.40 16.08 -43.73
CA PRO A 144 35.43 16.63 -44.63
C PRO A 144 34.87 17.41 -45.85
N GLY A 145 33.70 18.04 -45.73
CA GLY A 145 32.97 18.68 -46.82
C GLY A 145 33.37 20.12 -47.15
N GLU A 146 34.19 20.78 -46.34
CA GLU A 146 34.59 22.19 -46.54
C GLU A 146 35.91 22.39 -47.30
N MET A 147 36.48 21.33 -47.89
CA MET A 147 37.73 21.44 -48.67
C MET A 147 37.53 21.43 -50.18
N TYR A 148 36.28 21.36 -50.68
CA TYR A 148 35.93 21.61 -52.08
C TYR A 148 34.43 21.95 -52.23
N ARG A 149 34.05 23.21 -51.98
CA ARG A 149 32.95 23.91 -52.69
C ARG A 149 32.82 25.35 -52.22
#